data_AF-A0A2H0CFI7-F1
#
_entry.id   AF-A0A2H0CFI7-F1
#
_cell.length_a   1.000
_cell.length_b   1.000
_cell.length_c   1.000
_cell.angle_alpha   90.00
_cell.angle_beta   90.00
_cell.angle_gamma   90.00
#
_symmetry.space_group_name_H-M   'P 1'
#
loop_
_entity.id
_entity.type
_entity.pdbx_description
1 polymer ?
#
loop_
_entity_poly.entity_id
_entity_poly.type
_entity_poly.pdbx_seq_one_letter_code
_entity_poly.pdbx_strand_id
1 'polypeptide(L)'
;MNKFWRYAAIILLCASIAGCAGMQRKFARKKKQEEKPLPIVTTYDYAKEQRVDELYKKRFLFWKSWQGELIDRMGDGYKKRTECYYELMQNLLEMQKYLNDQKYNELGVFITEIKSVDPAVKKIDLRGSEQYRITQVLEKTKRLIDKRFSYTKVKDFLELRK
;
A
#
# COMPACT_ATOMS: atom_id res chain seq x y z
N MET A 1 3.10 -43.19 -76.05
CA MET A 1 4.16 -42.16 -75.98
C MET A 1 3.50 -40.83 -75.67
N ASN A 2 3.67 -40.11 -74.57
CA ASN A 2 4.26 -40.36 -73.26
C ASN A 2 3.18 -39.93 -72.24
N LYS A 3 2.81 -40.81 -71.29
CA LYS A 3 1.72 -40.56 -70.31
C LYS A 3 1.91 -39.22 -69.56
N PHE A 4 3.16 -38.81 -69.39
CA PHE A 4 3.59 -37.55 -68.80
C PHE A 4 2.99 -36.31 -69.48
N TRP A 5 2.89 -36.29 -70.81
CA TRP A 5 2.35 -35.14 -71.54
C TRP A 5 0.83 -35.02 -71.38
N ARG A 6 0.14 -36.15 -71.21
CA ARG A 6 -1.30 -36.16 -70.89
C ARG A 6 -1.56 -35.63 -69.49
N TYR A 7 -0.73 -35.99 -68.50
CA TYR A 7 -0.84 -35.46 -67.15
C TYR A 7 -0.51 -33.96 -67.08
N ALA A 8 0.50 -33.50 -67.82
CA ALA A 8 0.84 -32.08 -67.89
C ALA A 8 -0.30 -31.24 -68.49
N ALA A 9 -0.96 -31.73 -69.54
CA ALA A 9 -2.12 -31.05 -70.14
C ALA A 9 -3.34 -31.00 -69.20
N ILE A 10 -3.57 -32.06 -68.42
CA ILE A 10 -4.67 -32.11 -67.43
C ILE A 10 -4.41 -31.12 -66.28
N ILE A 11 -3.17 -31.03 -65.79
CA ILE A 11 -2.81 -30.09 -64.71
C ILE A 11 -2.95 -28.64 -65.19
N LEU A 12 -2.54 -28.34 -66.43
CA LEU A 12 -2.68 -27.01 -67.02
C LEU A 12 -4.16 -26.60 -67.19
N LEU A 13 -5.03 -27.56 -67.54
CA LEU A 13 -6.47 -27.34 -67.66
C LEU A 13 -7.15 -27.14 -66.29
N CYS A 14 -6.67 -27.79 -65.23
CA CYS A 14 -7.21 -27.56 -63.88
C CYS A 14 -6.81 -26.19 -63.29
N ALA A 15 -5.65 -25.67 -63.66
CA ALA A 15 -5.16 -24.39 -63.16
C ALA A 15 -5.93 -23.16 -63.71
N SER A 16 -6.57 -23.28 -64.87
CA SER A 16 -7.36 -22.18 -65.46
C SER A 16 -8.77 -22.03 -64.90
N ILE A 17 -9.24 -22.96 -64.06
CA ILE A 17 -10.55 -22.90 -63.39
C ILE A 17 -10.44 -22.23 -62.01
N ALA A 18 -9.23 -22.02 -61.49
CA ALA A 18 -8.99 -21.22 -60.29
C ALA A 18 -9.03 -19.71 -60.62
N GLY A 19 -10.15 -19.27 -61.20
CA GLY A 19 -10.47 -17.88 -61.46
C GLY A 19 -10.68 -17.13 -60.15
N CYS A 20 -9.79 -16.15 -59.94
CA CYS A 20 -9.79 -15.09 -58.94
C CYS A 20 -11.20 -14.68 -58.45
N ALA A 21 -11.60 -15.20 -57.30
CA ALA A 21 -12.72 -14.67 -56.53
C ALA A 21 -12.30 -13.32 -55.92
N GLY A 22 -12.42 -12.25 -56.70
CA GLY A 22 -12.32 -10.88 -56.20
C GLY A 22 -13.42 -10.68 -55.17
N MET A 23 -13.07 -10.82 -53.89
CA MET A 23 -13.98 -10.58 -52.78
C MET A 23 -14.37 -9.11 -52.74
N GLN A 24 -15.45 -8.75 -53.42
CA GLN A 24 -16.12 -7.48 -53.20
C GLN A 24 -16.71 -7.49 -51.79
N ARG A 25 -15.94 -7.03 -50.81
CA ARG A 25 -16.48 -6.63 -49.51
C ARG A 25 -17.44 -5.48 -49.76
N LYS A 26 -18.75 -5.80 -49.88
CA LYS A 26 -19.80 -4.80 -49.75
C LYS A 26 -19.53 -4.04 -48.46
N PHE A 27 -19.33 -2.73 -48.55
CA PHE A 27 -19.25 -1.85 -47.41
C PHE A 27 -20.60 -1.91 -46.67
N ALA A 28 -20.73 -2.83 -45.72
CA ALA A 28 -21.84 -2.82 -44.79
C ALA A 28 -21.67 -1.56 -43.92
N ARG A 29 -22.57 -0.59 -44.10
CA ARG A 29 -22.62 0.61 -43.27
C ARG A 29 -22.84 0.16 -41.82
N LYS A 30 -21.82 0.27 -40.97
CA LYS A 30 -21.98 0.05 -39.53
C LYS A 30 -23.06 1.01 -39.04
N LYS A 31 -24.14 0.50 -38.43
CA LYS A 31 -25.14 1.34 -37.75
C LYS A 31 -24.39 2.22 -36.74
N LYS A 32 -24.71 3.51 -36.74
CA LYS A 32 -24.19 4.49 -35.77
C LYS A 32 -24.48 3.92 -34.39
N GLN A 33 -23.44 3.44 -33.71
CA GLN A 33 -23.54 2.98 -32.33
C GLN A 33 -23.93 4.22 -31.52
N GLU A 34 -25.02 4.14 -30.76
CA GLU A 34 -25.36 5.19 -29.80
C GLU A 34 -24.14 5.43 -28.92
N GLU A 35 -23.70 6.68 -28.85
CA GLU A 35 -22.62 7.10 -27.97
C GLU A 35 -23.04 6.74 -26.55
N LYS A 36 -22.44 5.68 -26.00
CA LYS A 36 -22.58 5.37 -24.58
C LYS A 36 -22.14 6.62 -23.84
N PRO A 37 -22.93 7.14 -22.88
CA PRO A 37 -22.54 8.33 -22.14
C PRO A 37 -21.18 8.05 -21.54
N LEU A 38 -20.21 8.93 -21.84
CA LEU A 38 -18.88 8.87 -21.27
C LEU A 38 -19.06 8.78 -19.74
N PRO A 39 -18.42 7.82 -19.06
CA PRO A 39 -18.49 7.78 -17.61
C PRO A 39 -17.97 9.12 -17.09
N ILE A 40 -18.85 9.89 -16.44
CA ILE A 40 -18.48 11.13 -15.79
C ILE A 40 -17.55 10.72 -14.65
N VAL A 41 -16.24 10.84 -14.86
CA VAL A 41 -15.24 10.65 -13.83
C VAL A 41 -15.31 11.88 -12.94
N THR A 42 -16.06 11.78 -11.84
CA THR A 42 -16.01 12.80 -10.81
C THR A 42 -14.61 12.77 -10.20
N THR A 43 -13.82 13.81 -10.43
CA THR A 43 -12.59 14.02 -9.69
C THR A 43 -12.98 14.31 -8.24
N TYR A 44 -12.76 13.34 -7.34
CA TYR A 44 -12.87 13.60 -5.91
C TYR A 44 -11.86 14.69 -5.56
N ASP A 45 -12.33 15.78 -4.98
CA ASP A 45 -11.46 16.84 -4.49
C ASP A 45 -10.77 16.37 -3.21
N TYR A 46 -9.62 15.69 -3.37
CA TYR A 46 -8.79 15.23 -2.26
C TYR A 46 -8.18 16.40 -1.46
N ALA A 47 -8.36 17.65 -1.91
CA ALA A 47 -7.94 18.85 -1.19
C ALA A 47 -8.90 19.24 -0.07
N LYS A 48 -10.01 18.51 0.13
CA LYS A 48 -10.84 18.65 1.32
C LYS A 48 -9.96 18.38 2.54
N GLU A 49 -9.63 19.44 3.29
CA GLU A 49 -8.77 19.43 4.47
C GLU A 49 -8.91 18.10 5.20
N GLN A 50 -7.87 17.27 5.17
CA GLN A 50 -7.94 15.95 5.78
C GLN A 50 -8.36 16.14 7.23
N ARG A 51 -9.53 15.60 7.57
CA ARG A 51 -10.09 15.81 8.89
C ARG A 51 -9.12 15.25 9.92
N VAL A 52 -8.92 15.98 11.01
CA VAL A 52 -8.00 15.62 12.11
C VAL A 52 -8.23 14.18 12.56
N ASP A 53 -9.48 13.72 12.58
CA ASP A 53 -9.82 12.35 12.95
C ASP A 53 -9.33 11.28 11.97
N GLU A 54 -9.36 11.56 10.66
CA GLU A 54 -8.84 10.65 9.64
C GLU A 54 -7.31 10.58 9.69
N LEU A 55 -6.66 11.74 9.85
CA LEU A 55 -5.21 11.83 10.04
C LEU A 55 -4.77 11.04 11.27
N TYR A 56 -5.45 11.22 12.40
CA TYR A 56 -5.17 10.50 13.62
C TYR A 56 -5.34 8.98 13.45
N LYS A 57 -6.47 8.53 12.90
CA LYS A 57 -6.74 7.10 12.65
C LYS A 57 -5.65 6.47 11.80
N LYS A 58 -5.25 7.15 10.71
CA LYS A 58 -4.18 6.70 9.81
C LYS A 58 -2.85 6.55 10.54
N ARG A 59 -2.44 7.58 11.30
CA ARG A 59 -1.18 7.54 12.05
C ARG A 59 -1.18 6.48 13.15
N PHE A 60 -2.29 6.35 13.87
CA PHE A 60 -2.45 5.30 14.88
C PHE A 60 -2.34 3.89 14.27
N LEU A 61 -2.96 3.64 13.12
CA LEU A 61 -2.89 2.35 12.43
C LEU A 61 -1.45 2.03 11.96
N PHE A 62 -0.77 3.00 11.37
CA PHE A 62 0.63 2.81 10.96
C PHE A 62 1.55 2.60 12.14
N TRP A 63 1.41 3.39 13.20
CA TRP A 63 2.15 3.18 14.44
C TRP A 63 1.95 1.74 14.97
N LYS A 64 0.70 1.29 15.07
CA LYS A 64 0.38 -0.05 15.58
C LYS A 64 1.02 -1.16 14.75
N SER A 65 1.05 -0.98 13.43
CA SER A 65 1.68 -1.91 12.50
C SER A 65 3.20 -1.94 12.67
N TRP A 66 3.85 -0.77 12.65
CA TRP A 66 5.30 -0.66 12.80
C TRP A 66 5.81 -1.07 14.17
N GLN A 67 5.02 -0.86 15.23
CA GLN A 67 5.37 -1.37 16.55
C GLN A 67 5.31 -2.90 16.63
N GLY A 68 4.34 -3.53 15.95
CA GLY A 68 4.31 -4.98 15.79
C GLY A 68 5.53 -5.47 15.01
N GLU A 69 5.81 -4.84 13.86
CA GLU A 69 6.95 -5.20 13.03
C GLU A 69 8.29 -5.09 13.77
N LEU A 70 8.48 -4.01 14.56
CA LEU A 70 9.70 -3.86 15.35
C LEU A 70 9.84 -4.97 16.39
N ILE A 71 8.76 -5.33 17.09
CA ILE A 71 8.75 -6.42 18.08
C ILE A 71 9.17 -7.73 17.40
N ASP A 72 8.56 -8.07 16.27
CA ASP A 72 8.82 -9.31 15.54
C ASP A 72 10.25 -9.35 14.98
N ARG A 73 10.76 -8.20 14.53
CA ARG A 73 12.12 -8.06 13.97
C ARG A 73 13.20 -7.78 15.01
N MET A 74 12.93 -7.89 16.31
CA MET A 74 13.97 -7.64 17.32
C MET A 74 15.17 -8.63 17.20
N GLY A 75 14.97 -9.80 16.58
CA GLY A 75 16.03 -10.76 16.27
C GLY A 75 16.71 -10.56 14.90
N ASP A 76 16.18 -9.69 14.04
CA ASP A 76 16.71 -9.41 12.70
C ASP A 76 17.92 -8.46 12.75
N GLY A 77 18.60 -8.25 11.63
CA GLY A 77 19.73 -7.31 11.55
C GLY A 77 19.38 -5.84 11.91
N TYR A 78 20.37 -5.10 12.40
CA TYR A 78 20.21 -3.73 12.93
C TYR A 78 19.53 -2.75 11.96
N LYS A 79 19.77 -2.87 10.65
CA LYS A 79 19.15 -1.99 9.63
C LYS A 79 17.64 -2.07 9.67
N LYS A 80 17.09 -3.29 9.64
CA LYS A 80 15.63 -3.52 9.66
C LYS A 80 15.01 -3.03 10.97
N ARG A 81 15.66 -3.31 12.11
CA ARG A 81 15.21 -2.80 13.42
C ARG A 81 15.17 -1.27 13.45
N THR A 82 16.22 -0.64 12.95
CA THR A 82 16.35 0.83 12.93
C THR A 82 15.29 1.46 12.03
N GLU A 83 15.03 0.89 10.86
CA GLU A 83 13.97 1.32 9.95
C GLU A 83 12.58 1.23 10.61
N CYS A 84 12.25 0.07 11.20
CA CYS A 84 10.97 -0.11 11.88
C CYS A 84 10.80 0.87 13.04
N TYR A 85 11.88 1.11 13.79
CA TYR A 85 11.90 2.07 14.88
C TYR A 85 11.68 3.52 14.41
N TYR A 86 12.30 3.91 13.29
CA TYR A 86 12.10 5.23 12.72
C TYR A 86 10.64 5.46 12.31
N GLU A 87 10.06 4.52 11.57
CA GLU A 87 8.67 4.58 11.10
C GLU A 87 7.65 4.59 12.25
N LEU A 88 7.87 3.73 13.25
CA LEU A 88 7.17 3.75 14.53
C LEU A 88 7.18 5.16 15.14
N MET A 89 8.37 5.73 15.33
CA MET A 89 8.54 6.99 16.04
C MET A 89 7.94 8.16 15.28
N GLN A 90 8.10 8.18 13.95
CA GLN A 90 7.47 9.19 13.11
C GLN A 90 5.95 9.16 13.26
N ASN A 91 5.31 7.99 13.08
CA ASN A 91 3.86 7.92 13.17
C ASN A 91 3.33 8.25 14.57
N LEU A 92 4.09 7.90 15.62
CA LEU A 92 3.70 8.19 16.99
C LEU A 92 3.85 9.69 17.35
N LEU A 93 4.86 10.37 16.81
CA LEU A 93 5.00 11.82 16.92
C LEU A 93 3.94 12.57 16.10
N GLU A 94 3.65 12.11 14.88
CA GLU A 94 2.59 12.70 14.05
C GLU A 94 1.21 12.57 14.69
N MET A 95 0.85 11.40 15.23
CA MET A 95 -0.43 11.25 15.92
C MET A 95 -0.52 12.13 17.19
N GLN A 96 0.61 12.40 17.84
CA GLN A 96 0.65 13.25 19.03
C GLN A 96 0.21 14.68 18.73
N LYS A 97 0.52 15.21 17.54
CA LYS A 97 0.18 16.58 17.12
C LYS A 97 -1.33 16.83 17.01
N TYR A 98 -2.11 15.78 16.87
CA TYR A 98 -3.57 15.86 16.75
C TYR A 98 -4.31 15.69 18.08
N LEU A 99 -3.57 15.61 19.19
CA LEU A 99 -4.11 15.46 20.53
C LEU A 99 -4.06 16.79 21.28
N ASN A 100 -5.04 17.00 22.15
CA ASN A 100 -5.03 18.12 23.07
C ASN A 100 -3.91 18.05 24.11
N ASP A 101 -3.66 19.13 24.84
CA ASP A 101 -2.57 19.24 25.81
C ASP A 101 -2.50 18.09 26.81
N GLN A 102 -3.66 17.67 27.34
CA GLN A 102 -3.73 16.56 28.27
C GLN A 102 -3.22 15.27 27.61
N LYS A 103 -3.80 14.88 26.47
CA LYS A 103 -3.46 13.62 25.79
C LYS A 103 -2.10 13.66 25.12
N TYR A 104 -1.67 14.83 24.68
CA TYR A 104 -0.33 15.09 24.16
C TYR A 104 0.72 14.75 25.22
N ASN A 105 0.56 15.25 26.45
CA ASN A 105 1.49 15.01 27.55
C ASN A 105 1.44 13.55 28.00
N GLU A 106 0.25 12.94 28.10
CA GLU A 106 0.10 11.52 28.41
C GLU A 106 0.81 10.62 27.39
N LEU A 107 0.70 10.92 26.08
CA LEU A 107 1.40 10.17 25.03
C LEU A 107 2.92 10.41 25.09
N GLY A 108 3.33 11.61 25.49
CA GLY A 108 4.74 12.01 25.67
C GLY A 108 5.51 11.12 26.65
N VAL A 109 4.83 10.60 27.69
CA VAL A 109 5.44 9.65 28.63
C VAL A 109 5.83 8.35 27.92
N PHE A 110 4.93 7.81 27.09
CA PHE A 110 5.21 6.58 26.32
C PHE A 110 6.24 6.81 25.22
N ILE A 111 6.22 7.98 24.56
CA ILE A 111 7.26 8.40 23.61
C ILE A 111 8.63 8.32 24.26
N THR A 112 8.75 8.86 25.47
CA THR A 112 10.02 8.90 26.20
C THR A 112 10.48 7.49 26.60
N GLU A 113 9.55 6.63 27.04
CA GLU A 113 9.82 5.22 27.34
C GLU A 113 10.33 4.47 26.10
N ILE A 114 9.69 4.65 24.93
CA ILE A 114 10.14 4.04 23.66
C ILE A 114 11.47 4.67 23.18
N LYS A 115 11.70 5.96 23.39
CA LYS A 115 12.99 6.62 23.08
C LYS A 115 14.14 6.06 23.89
N SER A 116 13.90 5.61 25.12
CA SER A 116 14.95 5.04 25.97
C SER A 116 15.60 3.77 25.37
N VAL A 117 14.92 3.06 24.47
CA VAL A 117 15.46 1.86 23.82
C VAL A 117 16.17 2.14 22.49
N ASP A 118 16.14 3.36 21.96
CA ASP A 118 16.76 3.75 20.67
C ASP A 118 18.23 3.32 20.55
N PRO A 119 19.11 3.59 21.56
CA PRO A 119 20.51 3.22 21.43
C PRO A 119 20.70 1.70 21.32
N ALA A 120 19.83 0.93 21.98
CA ALA A 120 19.92 -0.52 21.99
C ALA A 120 19.37 -1.14 20.69
N VAL A 121 18.29 -0.58 20.14
CA VAL A 121 17.72 -0.98 18.83
C VAL A 121 18.75 -0.83 17.71
N LYS A 122 19.54 0.26 17.76
CA LYS A 122 20.56 0.62 16.77
C LYS A 122 21.90 -0.11 16.92
N LYS A 123 22.10 -0.90 17.97
CA LYS A 123 23.31 -1.72 18.10
C LYS A 123 23.40 -2.69 16.94
N ILE A 124 24.62 -2.90 16.41
CA ILE A 124 24.87 -3.92 15.39
C ILE A 124 24.60 -5.30 16.00
N ASP A 125 25.29 -5.58 17.11
CA ASP A 125 25.16 -6.82 17.87
C ASP A 125 24.29 -6.59 19.10
N LEU A 126 23.13 -7.25 19.11
CA LEU A 126 22.18 -7.19 20.21
C LEU A 126 22.18 -8.52 20.95
N ARG A 127 22.48 -8.50 22.26
CA ARG A 127 22.45 -9.72 23.07
C ARG A 127 21.01 -10.16 23.30
N GLY A 128 20.76 -11.47 23.41
CA GLY A 128 19.40 -12.01 23.64
C GLY A 128 18.72 -11.45 24.89
N SER A 129 19.47 -11.16 25.96
CA SER A 129 18.93 -10.52 27.17
C SER A 129 18.50 -9.06 26.94
N GLU A 130 19.26 -8.31 26.14
CA GLU A 130 18.90 -6.94 25.75
C GLU A 130 17.68 -6.96 24.83
N GLN A 131 17.66 -7.87 23.86
CA GLN A 131 16.53 -8.10 22.97
C GLN A 131 15.24 -8.35 23.76
N TYR A 132 15.28 -9.28 24.72
CA TYR A 132 14.13 -9.59 25.57
C TYR A 132 13.66 -8.36 26.34
N ARG A 133 14.58 -7.63 26.99
CA ARG A 133 14.25 -6.43 27.76
C ARG A 133 13.60 -5.35 26.89
N ILE A 134 14.14 -5.09 25.71
CA ILE A 134 13.58 -4.11 24.76
C ILE A 134 12.18 -4.55 24.32
N THR A 135 12.02 -5.83 23.97
CA THR A 135 10.74 -6.40 23.56
C THR A 135 9.68 -6.20 24.64
N GLN A 136 10.00 -6.44 25.92
CA GLN A 136 9.09 -6.20 27.02
C GLN A 136 8.63 -4.73 27.13
N VAL A 137 9.54 -3.77 26.92
CA VAL A 137 9.19 -2.35 26.89
C VAL A 137 8.26 -2.04 25.71
N LEU A 138 8.57 -2.55 24.52
CA LEU A 138 7.76 -2.35 23.32
C LEU A 138 6.37 -3.00 23.45
N GLU A 139 6.26 -4.20 24.00
CA GLU A 139 4.97 -4.86 24.22
C GLU A 139 4.12 -4.14 25.26
N LYS A 140 4.74 -3.75 26.37
CA LYS A 140 4.07 -2.99 27.44
C LYS A 140 3.53 -1.67 26.90
N THR A 141 4.36 -0.89 26.21
CA THR A 141 3.94 0.40 25.65
C THR A 141 2.89 0.21 24.56
N LYS A 142 3.01 -0.80 23.69
CA LYS A 142 1.99 -1.16 22.69
C LYS A 142 0.63 -1.39 23.34
N ARG A 143 0.56 -2.22 24.37
CA ARG A 143 -0.70 -2.52 25.09
C ARG A 143 -1.31 -1.27 25.73
N LEU A 144 -0.48 -0.44 26.37
CA LEU A 144 -0.94 0.75 27.07
C LEU A 144 -1.41 1.83 26.09
N ILE A 145 -0.69 2.04 25.00
CA ILE A 145 -1.07 3.00 23.96
C ILE A 145 -2.35 2.52 23.26
N ASP A 146 -2.45 1.25 22.85
CA ASP A 146 -3.64 0.72 22.18
C ASP A 146 -4.90 0.86 23.05
N LYS A 147 -4.77 0.62 24.37
CA LYS A 147 -5.88 0.75 25.33
C LYS A 147 -6.32 2.20 25.55
N ARG A 148 -5.41 3.17 25.51
CA ARG A 148 -5.66 4.56 25.93
C ARG A 148 -5.83 5.54 24.77
N PHE A 149 -5.25 5.23 23.62
CA PHE A 149 -5.14 6.09 22.45
C PHE A 149 -5.81 5.49 21.21
N SER A 150 -6.60 4.43 21.35
CA SER A 150 -7.49 4.04 20.25
C SER A 150 -8.42 5.21 19.91
N TYR A 151 -8.77 5.37 18.63
CA TYR A 151 -9.61 6.48 18.17
C TYR A 151 -10.88 6.66 19.02
N THR A 152 -11.56 5.57 19.37
CA THR A 152 -12.75 5.58 20.24
C THR A 152 -12.53 6.19 21.62
N LYS A 153 -11.29 6.19 22.13
CA LYS A 153 -10.92 6.73 23.45
C LYS A 153 -10.48 8.19 23.40
N VAL A 154 -10.04 8.67 22.24
CA VAL A 154 -9.46 10.01 22.10
C VAL A 154 -10.21 10.93 21.15
N LYS A 155 -11.27 10.45 20.47
CA LYS A 155 -12.03 11.24 19.47
C LYS A 155 -12.49 12.61 19.98
N ASP A 156 -12.82 12.72 21.26
CA ASP A 156 -13.32 13.94 21.91
C ASP A 156 -12.16 14.85 22.38
N PHE A 157 -10.91 14.40 22.22
CA PHE A 157 -9.67 15.07 22.59
C PHE A 157 -8.81 15.43 21.36
N LEU A 158 -9.39 15.34 20.16
CA LEU A 158 -8.68 15.64 18.92
C LEU A 158 -8.76 17.13 18.57
N GLU A 159 -7.61 17.76 18.41
CA GLU A 159 -7.49 19.14 17.96
C GLU A 159 -6.28 19.28 17.02
N LEU A 160 -6.42 20.05 15.94
CA LEU A 160 -5.29 20.36 15.08
C LEU A 160 -4.43 21.41 15.79
N ARG A 161 -3.33 20.97 16.41
CA ARG A 161 -2.37 21.91 16.98
C ARG A 161 -1.65 22.65 15.85
N LYS A 162 -1.71 23.99 15.90
CA LYS A 162 -1.02 24.88 14.96
C LYS A 162 0.45 25.02 15.31
#